data_AF-A0A3P6DNY5-F1
#
_entry.id   AF-A0A3P6DNY5-F1
#
_cell.length_a   1.000
_cell.length_b   1.000
_cell.length_c   1.000
_cell.angle_alpha   90.00
_cell.angle_beta   90.00
_cell.angle_gamma   90.00
#
_symmetry.space_group_name_H-M   'P 1'
#
loop_
_entity.id
_entity.type
_entity.pdbx_description
1 polymer ?
#
loop_
_entity_poly.entity_id
_entity_poly.type
_entity_poly.pdbx_seq_one_letter_code
_entity_poly.pdbx_strand_id
1 'polypeptide(L)'
;MLVLLFGFGLEEKYNAYTGKRKSPVDKVTSVLVKDTEKIFSLTSEVEALQLGVTQENQELLVTCISQNLGFAGGNPVAACLIYKCLLHWRSFELEETNIFDRIIQTIASAIEVPDNNQVLAYWLSNSAMLLKLLQHTFTSAAIPASRGCMGGGVVSSLDRQMQVEAKYPATLFKQQLIGFLEKMYVMIRDNLKIEVFSLLRLSKQYIRHGYMTQAQENNVPQQDLIGHWESIVERLSSYLNLMKANNVNSTIPGQQINHTNILLHQSSAPK
;
A
#
# COMPACT_ATOMS: atom_id res chain seq x y z
N MET A 1 15.59 5.17 -20.59
CA MET A 1 14.17 5.15 -20.98
C MET A 1 13.31 5.67 -19.83
N LEU A 2 13.52 6.92 -19.40
CA LEU A 2 12.82 7.53 -18.25
C LEU A 2 12.82 9.09 -18.29
N VAL A 3 13.08 9.68 -19.46
CA VAL A 3 13.28 11.14 -19.62
C VAL A 3 12.15 11.82 -20.44
N LEU A 4 11.11 11.09 -20.85
CA LEU A 4 10.02 11.66 -21.68
C LEU A 4 8.75 12.05 -20.90
N LEU A 5 8.78 12.09 -19.56
CA LEU A 5 7.58 12.35 -18.74
C LEU A 5 7.54 13.73 -18.06
N PHE A 6 8.36 14.70 -18.49
CA PHE A 6 8.28 16.06 -17.97
C PHE A 6 8.15 17.09 -19.11
N GLY A 7 6.90 17.45 -19.41
CA GLY A 7 6.54 18.63 -20.20
C GLY A 7 5.66 19.57 -19.36
N PHE A 8 6.27 20.62 -18.80
CA PHE A 8 5.65 21.94 -18.60
C PHE A 8 5.03 22.40 -19.94
N GLY A 9 3.96 23.18 -20.08
CA GLY A 9 3.26 24.17 -19.26
C GLY A 9 2.73 25.26 -20.23
N LEU A 10 1.76 26.06 -19.79
CA LEU A 10 1.30 27.34 -20.38
C LEU A 10 0.37 27.27 -21.62
N GLU A 11 -0.61 28.16 -21.86
CA GLU A 11 -1.32 29.21 -21.10
C GLU A 11 -2.45 29.80 -21.98
N GLU A 12 -3.46 30.37 -21.32
CA GLU A 12 -4.35 31.50 -21.69
C GLU A 12 -5.15 31.64 -23.01
N LYS A 13 -6.46 31.84 -22.77
CA LYS A 13 -7.36 32.95 -23.18
C LYS A 13 -7.11 33.68 -24.51
N TYR A 14 -8.17 33.78 -25.32
CA TYR A 14 -8.44 34.97 -26.14
C TYR A 14 -9.94 35.30 -26.21
N ASN A 15 -10.28 36.57 -25.92
CA ASN A 15 -11.62 37.16 -25.96
C ASN A 15 -11.89 37.88 -27.29
N ALA A 16 -13.18 37.91 -27.65
CA ALA A 16 -13.97 38.96 -28.35
C ALA A 16 -13.35 39.81 -29.47
N TYR A 17 -14.01 39.90 -30.64
CA TYR A 17 -14.58 41.14 -31.21
C TYR A 17 -15.39 40.86 -32.50
N THR A 18 -16.30 41.79 -32.77
CA THR A 18 -17.51 41.80 -33.61
C THR A 18 -17.29 42.07 -35.11
N GLY A 19 -18.21 41.65 -36.00
CA GLY A 19 -18.46 42.34 -37.29
C GLY A 19 -18.96 41.47 -38.46
N LYS A 20 -20.18 41.72 -38.96
CA LYS A 20 -20.83 41.05 -40.12
C LYS A 20 -20.23 41.49 -41.48
N ARG A 21 -19.95 40.53 -42.39
CA ARG A 21 -20.13 40.62 -43.86
C ARG A 21 -20.37 39.22 -44.47
N LYS A 22 -21.25 39.11 -45.49
CA LYS A 22 -21.72 37.85 -46.13
C LYS A 22 -20.98 37.51 -47.45
N SER A 23 -20.66 36.22 -47.60
CA SER A 23 -20.18 35.38 -48.75
C SER A 23 -18.76 35.64 -49.31
N PRO A 24 -17.87 34.63 -49.53
CA PRO A 24 -18.08 33.23 -49.90
C PRO A 24 -18.05 32.28 -48.69
N VAL A 25 -19.18 32.16 -48.01
CA VAL A 25 -19.27 31.56 -46.69
C VAL A 25 -19.41 30.04 -46.82
N ASP A 26 -20.01 29.48 -47.86
CA ASP A 26 -20.36 28.06 -47.87
C ASP A 26 -19.15 27.12 -48.03
N LYS A 27 -18.14 27.49 -48.83
CA LYS A 27 -16.91 26.67 -48.96
C LYS A 27 -16.03 26.77 -47.73
N VAL A 28 -15.76 27.98 -47.23
CA VAL A 28 -14.93 28.18 -46.02
C VAL A 28 -15.62 27.60 -44.79
N THR A 29 -16.94 27.74 -44.65
CA THR A 29 -17.70 27.11 -43.55
C THR A 29 -17.74 25.60 -43.71
N SER A 30 -17.86 25.05 -44.92
CA SER A 30 -17.78 23.59 -45.14
C SER A 30 -16.40 23.00 -44.85
N VAL A 31 -15.33 23.76 -45.11
CA VAL A 31 -13.95 23.35 -44.82
C VAL A 31 -13.70 23.42 -43.32
N LEU A 32 -14.09 24.52 -42.67
CA LEU A 32 -13.97 24.66 -41.22
C LEU A 32 -14.81 23.61 -40.46
N VAL A 33 -16.02 23.28 -40.93
CA VAL A 33 -16.84 22.20 -40.33
C VAL A 33 -16.17 20.84 -40.48
N LYS A 34 -15.62 20.51 -41.67
CA LYS A 34 -14.86 19.27 -41.89
C LYS A 34 -13.59 19.18 -41.05
N ASP A 35 -12.87 20.29 -40.92
CA ASP A 35 -11.66 20.36 -40.09
C ASP A 35 -12.03 20.24 -38.60
N THR A 36 -13.16 20.81 -38.17
CA THR A 36 -13.68 20.68 -36.80
C THR A 36 -14.13 19.24 -36.49
N GLU A 37 -14.80 18.56 -37.42
CA GLU A 37 -15.16 17.13 -37.30
C GLU A 37 -13.91 16.25 -37.24
N LYS A 38 -12.90 16.55 -38.05
CA LYS A 38 -11.63 15.83 -38.05
C LYS A 38 -10.85 16.05 -36.75
N ILE A 39 -10.85 17.26 -36.21
CA ILE A 39 -10.27 17.56 -34.89
C ILE A 39 -10.99 16.77 -33.81
N PHE A 40 -12.33 16.76 -33.79
CA PHE A 40 -13.09 16.00 -32.79
C PHE A 40 -12.79 14.48 -32.88
N SER A 41 -12.75 13.93 -34.10
CA SER A 41 -12.38 12.54 -34.35
C SER A 41 -10.97 12.20 -33.85
N LEU A 42 -9.98 13.04 -34.15
CA LEU A 42 -8.60 12.84 -33.71
C LEU A 42 -8.47 12.98 -32.19
N THR A 43 -9.18 13.90 -31.57
CA THR A 43 -9.21 14.06 -30.11
C THR A 43 -9.75 12.81 -29.44
N SER A 44 -10.86 12.24 -29.91
CA SER A 44 -11.40 10.99 -29.38
C SER A 44 -10.47 9.80 -29.57
N GLU A 45 -9.75 9.73 -30.70
CA GLU A 45 -8.76 8.68 -30.96
C GLU A 45 -7.54 8.80 -30.04
N VAL A 46 -7.05 10.03 -29.82
CA VAL A 46 -5.96 10.32 -28.88
C VAL A 46 -6.37 9.98 -27.44
N GLU A 47 -7.59 10.31 -27.03
CA GLU A 47 -8.13 9.94 -25.71
C GLU A 47 -8.24 8.42 -25.55
N ALA A 48 -8.73 7.70 -26.57
CA ALA A 48 -8.82 6.24 -26.56
C ALA A 48 -7.43 5.58 -26.47
N LEU A 49 -6.44 6.09 -27.21
CA LEU A 49 -5.06 5.61 -27.13
C LEU A 49 -4.44 5.91 -25.76
N GLN A 50 -4.67 7.09 -25.20
CA GLN A 50 -4.18 7.47 -23.87
C GLN A 50 -4.78 6.61 -22.76
N LEU A 51 -6.07 6.28 -22.86
CA LEU A 51 -6.76 5.34 -21.96
C LEU A 51 -6.18 3.93 -22.09
N GLY A 52 -5.93 3.46 -23.32
CA GLY A 52 -5.32 2.15 -23.57
C GLY A 52 -3.93 2.00 -22.96
N VAL A 53 -3.06 3.00 -23.15
CA VAL A 53 -1.72 3.03 -22.53
C VAL A 53 -1.80 3.05 -21.00
N THR A 54 -2.78 3.77 -20.44
CA THR A 54 -2.98 3.81 -18.99
C THR A 54 -3.41 2.44 -18.45
N GLN A 55 -4.30 1.75 -19.15
CA GLN A 55 -4.77 0.42 -18.76
C GLN A 55 -3.66 -0.64 -18.82
N GLU A 56 -2.86 -0.66 -19.88
CA GLU A 56 -1.70 -1.55 -20.01
C GLU A 56 -0.71 -1.33 -18.87
N ASN A 57 -0.39 -0.06 -18.56
CA ASN A 57 0.50 0.26 -17.46
C ASN A 57 -0.04 -0.20 -16.09
N GLN A 58 -1.36 -0.17 -15.89
CA GLN A 58 -1.97 -0.71 -14.67
C GLN A 58 -1.91 -2.24 -14.61
N GLU A 59 -2.06 -2.94 -15.73
CA GLU A 59 -1.87 -4.40 -15.81
C GLU A 59 -0.43 -4.82 -15.51
N LEU A 60 0.54 -4.06 -16.02
CA LEU A 60 1.95 -4.26 -15.70
C LEU A 60 2.22 -4.05 -14.21
N LEU A 61 1.63 -3.02 -13.59
CA LEU A 61 1.74 -2.82 -12.14
C LEU A 61 1.22 -4.04 -11.38
N VAL A 62 -0.02 -4.47 -11.66
CA VAL A 62 -0.65 -5.62 -10.99
C VAL A 62 0.22 -6.86 -11.14
N THR A 63 0.69 -7.16 -12.34
CA THR A 63 1.57 -8.30 -12.62
C THR A 63 2.88 -8.24 -11.81
N CYS A 64 3.50 -7.08 -11.72
CA CYS A 64 4.73 -6.88 -10.94
C CYS A 64 4.49 -7.08 -9.44
N ILE A 65 3.41 -6.52 -8.89
CA ILE A 65 3.16 -6.57 -7.44
C ILE A 65 2.59 -7.91 -6.98
N SER A 66 2.06 -8.73 -7.88
CA SER A 66 1.73 -10.14 -7.60
C SER A 66 2.97 -11.00 -7.31
N GLN A 67 4.16 -10.50 -7.63
CA GLN A 67 5.43 -11.17 -7.35
C GLN A 67 6.05 -10.65 -6.04
N ASN A 68 6.97 -11.43 -5.45
CA ASN A 68 7.77 -10.98 -4.33
C ASN A 68 8.95 -10.12 -4.84
N LEU A 69 8.81 -8.80 -4.76
CA LEU A 69 9.82 -7.82 -5.20
C LEU A 69 10.92 -7.57 -4.17
N GLY A 70 10.79 -8.11 -2.96
CA GLY A 70 11.77 -7.98 -1.89
C GLY A 70 11.93 -6.55 -1.34
N PHE A 71 13.14 -6.28 -0.83
CA PHE A 71 13.48 -5.05 -0.11
C PHE A 71 14.75 -4.42 -0.69
N ALA A 72 14.76 -3.09 -0.79
CA ALA A 72 15.92 -2.31 -1.21
C ALA A 72 16.32 -1.34 -0.10
N GLY A 73 17.51 -1.53 0.49
CA GLY A 73 17.98 -0.70 1.59
C GLY A 73 17.04 -0.72 2.81
N GLY A 74 16.37 -1.84 3.06
CA GLY A 74 15.36 -1.99 4.11
C GLY A 74 13.95 -1.49 3.75
N ASN A 75 13.76 -0.86 2.58
CA ASN A 75 12.44 -0.40 2.16
C ASN A 75 11.72 -1.46 1.32
N PRO A 76 10.43 -1.76 1.59
CA PRO A 76 9.64 -2.68 0.78
C PRO A 76 9.45 -2.13 -0.65
N VAL A 77 9.93 -2.88 -1.65
CA VAL A 77 9.97 -2.39 -3.04
C VAL A 77 8.57 -2.26 -3.63
N ALA A 78 7.66 -3.21 -3.36
CA ALA A 78 6.30 -3.17 -3.89
C ALA A 78 5.51 -1.96 -3.38
N ALA A 79 5.64 -1.61 -2.08
CA ALA A 79 5.01 -0.42 -1.52
C ALA A 79 5.46 0.87 -2.22
N CYS A 80 6.76 1.02 -2.43
CA CYS A 80 7.30 2.19 -3.13
C CYS A 80 6.86 2.25 -4.60
N LEU A 81 6.79 1.10 -5.28
CA LEU A 81 6.33 1.01 -6.66
C LEU A 81 4.86 1.43 -6.78
N ILE A 82 3.98 0.82 -5.96
CA ILE A 82 2.55 1.14 -5.91
C ILE A 82 2.36 2.64 -5.68
N TYR A 83 3.01 3.19 -4.65
CA TYR A 83 2.89 4.59 -4.31
C TYR A 83 3.28 5.52 -5.47
N LYS A 84 4.43 5.25 -6.11
CA LYS A 84 4.90 6.05 -7.26
C LYS A 84 3.94 5.98 -8.44
N CYS A 85 3.37 4.81 -8.74
CA CYS A 85 2.40 4.65 -9.81
C CYS A 85 1.10 5.43 -9.52
N LEU A 86 0.57 5.33 -8.29
CA LEU A 86 -0.64 6.05 -7.90
C LEU A 86 -0.47 7.56 -7.96
N LEU A 87 0.70 8.07 -7.58
CA LEU A 87 1.04 9.48 -7.73
C LEU A 87 1.15 9.90 -9.19
N HIS A 88 1.85 9.12 -10.00
CA HIS A 88 2.03 9.40 -11.42
C HIS A 88 0.70 9.47 -12.17
N TRP A 89 -0.25 8.59 -11.84
CA TRP A 89 -1.58 8.59 -12.44
C TRP A 89 -2.57 9.53 -11.73
N ARG A 90 -2.12 10.28 -10.71
CA ARG A 90 -2.98 11.14 -9.87
C ARG A 90 -4.21 10.41 -9.34
N SER A 91 -4.10 9.11 -9.07
CA SER A 91 -5.23 8.25 -8.70
C SER A 91 -5.92 8.68 -7.41
N PHE A 92 -5.22 9.45 -6.56
CA PHE A 92 -5.80 9.98 -5.31
C PHE A 92 -6.83 11.09 -5.53
N GLU A 93 -6.79 11.77 -6.68
CA GLU A 93 -7.65 12.92 -7.01
C GLU A 93 -8.86 12.52 -7.87
N LEU A 94 -8.93 11.27 -8.31
CA LEU A 94 -9.99 10.76 -9.18
C LEU A 94 -11.24 10.41 -8.37
N GLU A 95 -12.41 10.78 -8.89
CA GLU A 95 -13.71 10.40 -8.31
C GLU A 95 -14.01 8.91 -8.55
N GLU A 96 -13.47 8.34 -9.63
CA GLU A 96 -13.61 6.93 -9.98
C GLU A 96 -12.26 6.36 -10.44
N THR A 97 -11.86 5.22 -9.88
CA THR A 97 -10.71 4.43 -10.34
C THR A 97 -10.78 3.01 -9.79
N ASN A 98 -10.42 2.02 -10.61
CA ASN A 98 -10.41 0.61 -10.20
C ASN A 98 -9.03 0.13 -9.70
N ILE A 99 -7.99 0.96 -9.80
CA ILE A 99 -6.63 0.54 -9.49
C ILE A 99 -6.46 0.16 -8.02
N PHE A 100 -7.17 0.86 -7.13
CA PHE A 100 -7.21 0.54 -5.70
C PHE A 100 -7.78 -0.84 -5.45
N ASP A 101 -8.92 -1.17 -6.07
CA ASP A 101 -9.54 -2.49 -5.92
C ASP A 101 -8.63 -3.61 -6.44
N ARG A 102 -7.94 -3.39 -7.56
CA ARG A 102 -7.00 -4.36 -8.14
C ARG A 102 -5.79 -4.60 -7.22
N ILE A 103 -5.25 -3.54 -6.61
CA ILE A 103 -4.17 -3.67 -5.61
C ILE A 103 -4.67 -4.43 -4.38
N ILE A 104 -5.86 -4.08 -3.88
CA ILE A 104 -6.48 -4.76 -2.74
C ILE A 104 -6.71 -6.24 -3.00
N GLN A 105 -7.23 -6.60 -4.18
CA GLN A 105 -7.41 -7.99 -4.58
C GLN A 105 -6.08 -8.75 -4.67
N THR A 106 -5.01 -8.08 -5.12
CA THR A 106 -3.67 -8.68 -5.14
C THR A 106 -3.15 -8.97 -3.74
N ILE A 107 -3.35 -8.04 -2.79
CA ILE A 107 -3.00 -8.28 -1.38
C ILE A 107 -3.85 -9.42 -0.82
N ALA A 108 -5.17 -9.37 -1.05
CA ALA A 108 -6.13 -10.33 -0.52
C ALA A 108 -5.83 -11.77 -0.95
N SER A 109 -5.56 -11.97 -2.25
CA SER A 109 -5.17 -13.28 -2.81
C SER A 109 -3.84 -13.76 -2.25
N ALA A 110 -2.85 -12.88 -2.11
CA ALA A 110 -1.56 -13.28 -1.58
C ALA A 110 -1.60 -13.71 -0.10
N ILE A 111 -2.52 -13.16 0.69
CA ILE A 111 -2.68 -13.52 2.12
C ILE A 111 -3.79 -14.55 2.38
N GLU A 112 -4.31 -15.18 1.34
CA GLU A 112 -5.38 -16.19 1.45
C GLU A 112 -4.92 -17.43 2.24
N VAL A 113 -3.63 -17.76 2.17
CA VAL A 113 -3.01 -18.88 2.89
C VAL A 113 -2.50 -18.40 4.25
N PRO A 114 -3.21 -18.68 5.37
CA PRO A 114 -2.91 -18.10 6.67
C PRO A 114 -1.62 -18.64 7.30
N ASP A 115 -1.16 -19.84 6.92
CA ASP A 115 0.00 -20.48 7.55
C ASP A 115 1.35 -20.02 6.97
N ASN A 116 1.33 -19.22 5.89
CA ASN A 116 2.55 -18.72 5.26
C ASN A 116 3.02 -17.41 5.89
N ASN A 117 3.67 -17.52 7.06
CA ASN A 117 4.17 -16.37 7.80
C ASN A 117 5.13 -15.48 7.00
N GLN A 118 5.91 -16.05 6.06
CA GLN A 118 6.82 -15.26 5.23
C GLN A 118 6.06 -14.31 4.31
N VAL A 119 5.03 -14.81 3.63
CA VAL A 119 4.19 -14.00 2.75
C VAL A 119 3.38 -12.97 3.54
N LEU A 120 2.84 -13.37 4.71
CA LEU A 120 2.15 -12.44 5.61
C LEU A 120 3.06 -11.32 6.10
N ALA A 121 4.30 -11.62 6.52
CA ALA A 121 5.25 -10.61 6.99
C ALA A 121 5.71 -9.67 5.87
N TYR A 122 5.88 -10.19 4.64
CA TYR A 122 6.17 -9.39 3.46
C TYR A 122 5.05 -8.40 3.17
N TRP A 123 3.79 -8.86 3.09
CA TRP A 123 2.65 -7.99 2.80
C TRP A 123 2.28 -7.06 3.95
N LEU A 124 2.52 -7.47 5.21
CA LEU A 124 2.40 -6.61 6.39
C LEU A 124 3.33 -5.39 6.26
N SER A 125 4.57 -5.63 5.84
CA SER A 125 5.58 -4.59 5.73
C SER A 125 5.34 -3.66 4.55
N ASN A 126 4.96 -4.23 3.40
CA ASN A 126 4.56 -3.43 2.24
C ASN A 126 3.32 -2.57 2.55
N SER A 127 2.30 -3.15 3.18
CA SER A 127 1.07 -2.43 3.56
C SER A 127 1.37 -1.32 4.58
N ALA A 128 2.27 -1.57 5.54
CA ALA A 128 2.63 -0.58 6.56
C ALA A 128 3.39 0.61 5.94
N MET A 129 4.35 0.32 5.06
CA MET A 129 5.07 1.36 4.33
C MET A 129 4.15 2.16 3.42
N LEU A 130 3.27 1.47 2.67
CA LEU A 130 2.31 2.13 1.80
C LEU A 130 1.36 3.03 2.61
N LEU A 131 0.82 2.53 3.71
CA LEU A 131 -0.02 3.32 4.61
C LEU A 131 0.71 4.57 5.14
N LYS A 132 1.98 4.42 5.56
CA LYS A 132 2.81 5.55 5.97
C LYS A 132 2.93 6.59 4.85
N LEU A 133 3.25 6.17 3.63
CA LEU A 133 3.35 7.07 2.46
C LEU A 133 2.02 7.78 2.18
N LEU A 134 0.89 7.08 2.26
CA LEU A 134 -0.44 7.67 2.10
C LEU A 134 -0.78 8.67 3.20
N GLN A 135 -0.41 8.39 4.45
CA GLN A 135 -0.61 9.31 5.58
C GLN A 135 0.14 10.63 5.39
N HIS A 136 1.36 10.60 4.82
CA HIS A 136 2.11 11.81 4.48
C HIS A 136 1.55 12.56 3.27
N THR A 137 0.85 11.86 2.37
CA THR A 137 0.31 12.43 1.12
C THR A 137 -1.05 13.09 1.31
N PHE A 138 -1.90 12.53 2.18
CA PHE A 138 -3.24 13.07 2.40
C PHE A 138 -3.18 14.26 3.36
N THR A 139 -3.65 15.41 2.89
CA THR A 139 -3.71 16.62 3.72
C THR A 139 -4.69 16.40 4.88
N SER A 140 -4.23 16.55 6.12
CA SER A 140 -5.15 16.78 7.23
C SER A 140 -5.57 18.25 7.18
N ALA A 141 -6.87 18.52 7.04
CA ALA A 141 -7.43 19.88 6.93
C ALA A 141 -7.27 20.74 8.21
N ALA A 142 -6.38 20.38 9.13
CA ALA A 142 -6.09 21.13 10.33
C ALA A 142 -4.60 21.05 10.63
N ILE A 143 -3.84 22.07 10.24
CA ILE A 143 -2.80 22.77 11.02
C ILE A 143 -2.14 23.77 10.07
N PRO A 144 -2.35 25.09 10.23
CA PRO A 144 -1.55 26.07 9.52
C PRO A 144 -0.08 25.95 9.95
N ALA A 145 0.80 25.92 8.96
CA ALA A 145 2.23 25.76 9.11
C ALA A 145 2.84 26.70 10.15
N SER A 146 3.23 26.16 11.31
CA SER A 146 4.19 26.82 12.19
C SER A 146 5.60 26.53 11.69
N ARG A 147 6.25 27.56 11.16
CA ARG A 147 7.66 27.55 10.75
C ARG A 147 8.56 27.50 11.98
N GLY A 148 9.49 26.55 11.99
CA GLY A 148 10.78 26.69 12.66
C GLY A 148 11.23 25.45 13.43
N CYS A 149 12.29 24.79 12.96
CA CYS A 149 13.55 24.63 13.69
C CYS A 149 14.50 23.70 12.91
N MET A 150 15.77 24.08 12.81
CA MET A 150 16.84 23.27 12.20
C MET A 150 17.18 22.06 13.07
N GLY A 151 17.46 20.92 12.45
CA GLY A 151 18.05 19.76 13.12
C GLY A 151 18.18 18.58 12.16
N GLY A 152 19.42 18.22 11.82
CA GLY A 152 19.76 17.29 10.74
C GLY A 152 19.28 15.85 10.95
N GLY A 153 18.85 15.26 9.83
CA GLY A 153 18.56 13.84 9.67
C GLY A 153 18.03 13.66 8.25
N VAL A 154 18.64 12.74 7.50
CA VAL A 154 18.34 12.47 6.09
C VAL A 154 16.91 11.96 5.94
N VAL A 155 15.94 12.87 5.91
CA VAL A 155 14.59 12.64 5.41
C VAL A 155 14.52 13.41 4.10
N SER A 156 14.82 12.67 3.03
CA SER A 156 14.91 13.15 1.66
C SER A 156 13.66 13.88 1.21
N SER A 157 13.77 15.20 0.97
CA SER A 157 13.22 16.05 -0.11
C SER A 157 11.82 15.82 -0.74
N LEU A 158 11.02 14.83 -0.36
CA LEU A 158 9.66 14.58 -0.88
C LEU A 158 8.55 15.23 -0.02
N ASP A 159 8.88 15.69 1.18
CA ASP A 159 7.88 15.91 2.25
C ASP A 159 7.10 17.24 2.17
N ARG A 160 7.35 18.10 1.17
CA ARG A 160 6.65 19.39 1.03
C ARG A 160 5.81 19.57 -0.23
N GLN A 161 5.84 18.63 -1.17
CA GLN A 161 5.29 18.88 -2.51
C GLN A 161 4.12 17.99 -2.91
N MET A 162 3.66 17.08 -2.05
CA MET A 162 2.69 16.03 -2.41
C MET A 162 1.43 16.00 -1.53
N GLN A 163 1.07 17.12 -0.92
CA GLN A 163 -0.21 17.22 -0.20
C GLN A 163 -1.36 17.26 -1.22
N VAL A 164 -2.16 16.20 -1.25
CA VAL A 164 -3.25 16.01 -2.20
C VAL A 164 -4.58 15.93 -1.47
N GLU A 165 -5.62 16.58 -2.03
CA GLU A 165 -6.99 16.40 -1.59
C GLU A 165 -7.50 15.02 -2.06
N ALA A 166 -7.39 14.04 -1.16
CA ALA A 166 -7.78 12.67 -1.46
C ALA A 166 -9.30 12.55 -1.61
N LYS A 167 -9.76 11.98 -2.74
CA LYS A 167 -11.16 11.64 -2.97
C LYS A 167 -11.58 10.39 -2.20
N TYR A 168 -12.86 10.05 -2.29
CA TYR A 168 -13.45 8.90 -1.59
C TYR A 168 -12.73 7.57 -1.88
N PRO A 169 -12.44 7.19 -3.14
CA PRO A 169 -11.76 5.91 -3.43
C PRO A 169 -10.40 5.77 -2.73
N ALA A 170 -9.62 6.86 -2.68
CA ALA A 170 -8.32 6.89 -2.01
C ALA A 170 -8.45 6.75 -0.48
N THR A 171 -9.49 7.35 0.11
CA THR A 171 -9.76 7.25 1.54
C THR A 171 -10.21 5.83 1.91
N LEU A 172 -11.06 5.21 1.10
CA LEU A 172 -11.48 3.82 1.27
C LEU A 172 -10.30 2.85 1.14
N PHE A 173 -9.46 3.04 0.13
CA PHE A 173 -8.24 2.25 -0.06
C PHE A 173 -7.34 2.27 1.18
N LYS A 174 -7.14 3.45 1.76
CA LYS A 174 -6.39 3.61 3.02
C LYS A 174 -7.02 2.82 4.17
N GLN A 175 -8.35 2.85 4.32
CA GLN A 175 -9.05 2.09 5.36
C GLN A 175 -8.91 0.57 5.14
N GLN A 176 -9.03 0.10 3.90
CA GLN A 176 -8.84 -1.31 3.57
C GLN A 176 -7.42 -1.77 3.91
N LEU A 177 -6.38 -0.97 3.62
CA LEU A 177 -5.01 -1.28 4.01
C LEU A 177 -4.84 -1.43 5.53
N ILE A 178 -5.51 -0.59 6.33
CA ILE A 178 -5.50 -0.72 7.80
C ILE A 178 -6.12 -2.07 8.21
N GLY A 179 -7.27 -2.43 7.65
CA GLY A 179 -7.90 -3.72 7.92
C GLY A 179 -7.02 -4.92 7.54
N PHE A 180 -6.30 -4.84 6.43
CA PHE A 180 -5.34 -5.86 6.03
C PHE A 180 -4.16 -5.96 7.00
N LEU A 181 -3.62 -4.83 7.48
CA LEU A 181 -2.56 -4.82 8.49
C LEU A 181 -2.98 -5.54 9.77
N GLU A 182 -4.16 -5.21 10.28
CA GLU A 182 -4.72 -5.86 11.48
C GLU A 182 -4.91 -7.36 11.24
N LYS A 183 -5.50 -7.75 10.10
CA LYS A 183 -5.73 -9.14 9.73
C LYS A 183 -4.42 -9.95 9.66
N MET A 184 -3.40 -9.43 8.96
CA MET A 184 -2.11 -10.11 8.84
C MET A 184 -1.38 -10.22 10.18
N TYR A 185 -1.43 -9.16 11.00
CA TYR A 185 -0.85 -9.20 12.34
C TYR A 185 -1.50 -10.27 13.22
N VAL A 186 -2.83 -10.33 13.21
CA VAL A 186 -3.60 -11.35 13.93
C VAL A 186 -3.24 -12.76 13.46
N MET A 187 -3.16 -12.99 12.15
CA MET A 187 -2.76 -14.29 11.59
C MET A 187 -1.37 -14.72 12.06
N ILE A 188 -0.36 -13.86 11.92
CA ILE A 188 1.02 -14.16 12.36
C ILE A 188 1.07 -14.45 13.86
N ARG A 189 0.37 -13.63 14.66
CA ARG A 189 0.30 -13.80 16.12
C ARG A 189 -0.35 -15.13 16.50
N ASP A 190 -1.45 -15.50 15.85
CA ASP A 190 -2.21 -16.70 16.18
C ASP A 190 -1.45 -17.96 15.74
N ASN A 191 -0.74 -17.92 14.60
CA ASN A 191 0.16 -18.98 14.18
C ASN A 191 1.28 -19.22 15.21
N LEU A 192 1.94 -18.13 15.64
CA LEU A 192 2.98 -18.19 16.66
C LEU A 192 2.43 -18.80 17.96
N LYS A 193 1.25 -18.34 18.36
CA LYS A 193 0.55 -18.86 19.54
C LYS A 193 0.33 -20.37 19.43
N ILE A 194 -0.21 -20.85 18.31
CA ILE A 194 -0.47 -22.28 18.09
C ILE A 194 0.82 -23.12 18.17
N GLU A 195 1.89 -22.67 17.51
CA GLU A 195 3.18 -23.38 17.52
C GLU A 195 3.77 -23.45 18.93
N VAL A 196 3.80 -22.34 19.65
CA VAL A 196 4.29 -22.30 21.04
C VAL A 196 3.44 -23.16 21.96
N PHE A 197 2.11 -23.08 21.88
CA PHE A 197 1.22 -23.92 22.70
C PHE A 197 1.40 -25.42 22.40
N SER A 198 1.63 -25.78 21.14
CA SER A 198 1.88 -27.16 20.74
C SER A 198 3.19 -27.69 21.36
N LEU A 199 4.27 -26.91 21.29
CA LEU A 199 5.55 -27.25 21.91
C LEU A 199 5.46 -27.34 23.44
N LEU A 200 4.72 -26.43 24.09
CA LEU A 200 4.45 -26.47 25.53
C LEU A 200 3.60 -27.69 25.93
N ARG A 201 2.68 -28.12 25.08
CA ARG A 201 1.89 -29.34 25.32
C ARG A 201 2.79 -30.58 25.28
N LEU A 202 3.72 -30.64 24.31
CA LEU A 202 4.70 -31.72 24.20
C LEU A 202 5.62 -31.77 25.42
N SER A 203 6.14 -30.63 25.87
CA SER A 203 6.99 -30.59 27.07
C SER A 203 6.23 -31.03 28.33
N LYS A 204 4.98 -30.57 28.51
CA LYS A 204 4.13 -31.02 29.63
C LYS A 204 3.81 -32.51 29.58
N GLN A 205 3.51 -33.05 28.40
CA GLN A 205 3.23 -34.48 28.22
C GLN A 205 4.47 -35.31 28.52
N TYR A 206 5.64 -34.89 28.05
CA TYR A 206 6.92 -35.52 28.33
C TYR A 206 7.18 -35.58 29.84
N ILE A 207 7.03 -34.45 30.53
CA ILE A 207 7.17 -34.38 31.99
C ILE A 207 6.22 -35.37 32.68
N ARG A 208 4.93 -35.40 32.29
CA ARG A 208 3.93 -36.30 32.89
C ARG A 208 4.22 -37.80 32.65
N HIS A 209 4.76 -38.17 31.49
CA HIS A 209 5.08 -39.57 31.16
C HIS A 209 6.46 -40.00 31.66
N GLY A 210 7.43 -39.09 31.74
CA GLY A 210 8.74 -39.31 32.33
C GLY A 210 8.66 -39.65 33.83
N TYR A 211 7.76 -38.99 34.57
CA TYR A 211 7.49 -39.36 35.96
C TYR A 211 6.79 -40.73 36.12
N MET A 212 6.10 -41.23 35.09
CA MET A 212 5.45 -42.55 35.13
C MET A 212 6.38 -43.70 34.73
N THR A 213 7.46 -43.43 33.99
CA THR A 213 8.47 -44.43 33.57
C THR A 213 9.68 -44.50 34.50
N GLN A 214 9.85 -43.53 35.41
CA GLN A 214 10.91 -43.50 36.43
C GLN A 214 10.79 -44.53 37.56
N ALA A 215 9.90 -45.52 37.44
CA ALA A 215 10.01 -46.73 38.26
C ALA A 215 11.26 -47.58 37.90
N GLN A 216 11.94 -47.32 36.77
CA GLN A 216 13.19 -48.02 36.43
C GLN A 216 14.25 -47.10 35.78
N GLU A 217 15.37 -46.96 36.50
CA GLU A 217 16.77 -46.66 36.12
C GLU A 217 17.15 -45.56 35.10
N ASN A 218 17.96 -44.61 35.61
CA ASN A 218 19.16 -43.97 35.03
C ASN A 218 19.04 -43.04 33.78
N ASN A 219 19.07 -41.73 34.07
CA ASN A 219 19.83 -40.67 33.37
C ASN A 219 19.56 -40.25 31.91
N VAL A 220 18.34 -40.38 31.36
CA VAL A 220 17.96 -39.67 30.12
C VAL A 220 16.58 -38.95 30.13
N PRO A 221 16.19 -38.11 31.13
CA PRO A 221 14.97 -37.27 31.00
C PRO A 221 15.26 -35.78 30.73
N GLN A 222 16.46 -35.28 31.05
CA GLN A 222 16.72 -33.84 31.10
C GLN A 222 17.11 -33.27 29.72
N GLN A 223 17.76 -34.08 28.88
CA GLN A 223 18.25 -33.67 27.55
C GLN A 223 17.11 -33.38 26.56
N ASP A 224 16.04 -34.19 26.56
CA ASP A 224 14.90 -33.99 25.66
C ASP A 224 14.03 -32.80 26.07
N LEU A 225 13.91 -32.54 27.38
CA LEU A 225 13.20 -31.35 27.88
C LEU A 225 13.96 -30.06 27.53
N ILE A 226 15.30 -30.09 27.61
CA ILE A 226 16.15 -29.01 27.11
C ILE A 226 15.92 -28.83 25.61
N GLY A 227 15.89 -29.91 24.82
CA GLY A 227 15.60 -29.86 23.38
C GLY A 227 14.21 -29.27 23.04
N HIS A 228 13.17 -29.57 23.84
CA HIS A 228 11.87 -28.93 23.69
C HIS A 228 11.91 -27.43 23.96
N TRP A 229 12.70 -26.99 24.94
CA TRP A 229 12.85 -25.56 25.26
C TRP A 229 13.67 -24.83 24.20
N GLU A 230 14.74 -25.45 23.70
CA GLU A 230 15.53 -24.96 22.57
C GLU A 230 14.66 -24.78 21.32
N SER A 231 13.76 -25.73 21.03
CA SER A 231 12.82 -25.63 19.91
C SER A 231 11.85 -24.45 20.03
N ILE A 232 11.42 -24.11 21.25
CA ILE A 232 10.58 -22.92 21.50
C ILE A 232 11.38 -21.64 21.26
N VAL A 233 12.60 -21.58 21.80
CA VAL A 233 13.49 -20.42 21.62
C VAL A 233 13.83 -20.20 20.16
N GLU A 234 14.11 -21.27 19.41
CA GLU A 234 14.36 -21.24 17.98
C GLU A 234 13.15 -20.69 17.22
N ARG A 235 11.93 -21.16 17.55
CA ARG A 235 10.71 -20.69 16.90
C ARG A 235 10.46 -19.20 17.14
N LEU A 236 10.59 -18.73 18.38
CA LEU A 236 10.47 -17.31 18.73
C LEU A 236 11.54 -16.46 18.01
N SER A 237 12.78 -16.96 17.96
CA SER A 237 13.88 -16.28 17.27
C SER A 237 13.65 -16.19 15.77
N SER A 238 13.11 -17.23 15.15
CA SER A 238 12.72 -17.24 13.73
C SER A 238 11.67 -16.16 13.42
N TYR A 239 10.62 -16.03 14.23
CA TYR A 239 9.62 -14.96 14.05
C TYR A 239 10.20 -13.56 14.29
N LEU A 240 11.05 -13.41 15.30
CA LEU A 240 11.72 -12.14 15.55
C LEU A 240 12.60 -11.73 14.36
N ASN A 241 13.36 -12.68 13.81
CA ASN A 241 14.19 -12.46 12.63
C ASN A 241 13.34 -12.17 11.39
N LEU A 242 12.21 -12.85 11.22
CA LEU A 242 11.25 -12.57 10.16
C LEU A 242 10.72 -11.14 10.24
N MET A 243 10.30 -10.68 11.42
CA MET A 243 9.78 -9.32 11.63
C MET A 243 10.85 -8.25 11.45
N LYS A 244 12.11 -8.54 11.85
CA LYS A 244 13.27 -7.66 11.61
C LYS A 244 13.64 -7.58 10.13
N ALA A 245 13.73 -8.73 9.45
CA ALA A 245 14.09 -8.81 8.03
C ALA A 245 13.10 -8.06 7.14
N ASN A 246 11.83 -8.00 7.55
CA ASN A 246 10.79 -7.27 6.84
C ASN A 246 10.61 -5.82 7.34
N ASN A 247 11.44 -5.30 8.26
CA ASN A 247 11.38 -3.92 8.77
C ASN A 247 10.03 -3.50 9.37
N VAL A 248 9.32 -4.45 9.98
CA VAL A 248 8.01 -4.19 10.60
C VAL A 248 8.16 -3.22 11.79
N ASN A 249 9.29 -3.28 12.49
CA ASN A 249 9.51 -2.55 13.76
C ASN A 249 9.81 -1.05 13.58
N SER A 250 10.31 -0.60 12.42
CA SER A 250 10.59 0.82 12.14
C SER A 250 9.42 1.54 11.47
N THR A 251 8.41 0.79 11.03
CA THR A 251 7.34 1.28 10.15
C THR A 251 6.00 1.39 10.88
N ILE A 252 5.81 0.67 11.98
CA ILE A 252 4.63 0.77 12.84
C ILE A 252 4.96 1.68 14.03
N PRO A 253 4.47 2.94 14.07
CA PRO A 253 4.53 3.73 15.28
C PRO A 253 3.66 3.01 16.33
N GLY A 254 4.27 2.61 17.44
CA GLY A 254 3.61 1.90 18.55
C GLY A 254 2.45 2.64 19.23
N GLN A 255 1.91 3.71 18.63
CA GLN A 255 0.78 4.49 19.12
C GLN A 255 -0.43 4.59 18.17
N GLN A 256 -0.40 4.06 16.95
CA GLN A 256 -1.57 4.13 16.04
C GLN A 256 -2.41 2.85 15.93
N ILE A 257 -1.96 1.72 16.51
CA ILE A 257 -2.78 0.49 16.61
C ILE A 257 -3.63 0.48 17.89
N ASN A 258 -3.53 1.50 18.73
CA ASN A 258 -4.50 1.70 19.81
C ASN A 258 -5.79 2.28 19.22
N HIS A 259 -6.78 1.40 19.07
CA HIS A 259 -8.19 1.69 18.86
C HIS A 259 -8.64 3.03 19.49
N THR A 260 -8.76 4.13 18.73
CA THR A 260 -9.68 5.25 19.11
C THR A 260 -9.95 6.34 18.08
N ASN A 261 -9.37 6.37 16.86
CA ASN A 261 -9.57 7.52 15.95
C ASN A 261 -10.31 7.25 14.63
N ILE A 262 -10.94 6.09 14.43
CA ILE A 262 -11.69 5.79 13.18
C ILE A 262 -13.21 5.97 13.34
N LEU A 263 -13.73 6.35 14.52
CA LEU A 263 -15.17 6.55 14.73
C LEU A 263 -15.68 8.00 14.72
N LEU A 264 -14.86 9.02 14.42
CA LEU A 264 -15.31 10.42 14.50
C LEU A 264 -15.55 11.18 13.18
N HIS A 265 -15.55 10.52 12.02
CA HIS A 265 -15.91 11.19 10.76
C HIS A 265 -17.18 10.68 10.05
N GLN A 266 -18.02 9.86 10.70
CA GLN A 266 -19.34 9.49 10.16
C GLN A 266 -20.54 10.20 10.82
N SER A 267 -20.34 11.22 11.65
CA SER A 267 -21.45 12.00 12.22
C SER A 267 -21.31 13.49 11.95
N SER A 268 -21.41 13.89 10.68
CA SER A 268 -21.92 15.20 10.31
C SER A 268 -22.49 15.17 8.90
N ALA A 269 -23.70 14.65 8.78
CA ALA A 269 -24.61 15.03 7.70
C ALA A 269 -25.77 15.78 8.38
N PRO A 270 -26.02 17.07 8.08
CA PRO A 270 -27.21 17.73 8.58
C PRO A 270 -28.44 17.16 7.87
N LYS A 271 -29.49 16.91 8.67
CA LYS A 271 -30.85 16.69 8.18
C LYS A 271 -31.42 17.96 7.57
#